data_AF-A0A7K4DBV3-F1
#
_entry.id   AF-A0A7K4DBV3-F1
#
_cell.length_a   1.000
_cell.length_b   1.000
_cell.length_c   1.000
_cell.angle_alpha   90.00
_cell.angle_beta   90.00
_cell.angle_gamma   90.00
#
_symmetry.space_group_name_H-M   'P 1'
#
loop_
_entity.id
_entity.type
_entity.pdbx_description
1 polymer ?
#
loop_
_entity_poly.entity_id
_entity_poly.type
_entity_poly.pdbx_seq_one_letter_code
_entity_poly.pdbx_strand_id
1 'polypeptide(L)'
;MQKLPAILLIGSLSMLFAEIFSGASQAWFISGWGLLLTFPLYLFHVLFFLNIAFKLKRITPPQLYLLGVIFGLYESWITKVLWSGYFDSNGPGLGTILGIGVSEFPVLVFFWHPVMSFIVPVLVFELLTRKIHISHASILTKTTRKTALIVISIVSLSAFIANGNKFNLLSSNISLVVTLVIILVFYSLSRRADLGVFNFGRRGFIALSLYLALLYILGFLFLLPERIPNTLAPYATIIVFYLLPILLFKKSKTTDMELIAADESRYSIRDLCIFTIITIVATNLATIFSKISSVVLTVSYLILEFVGIILFIYVVYKILNNIKS
;
A
#
# COMPACT_ATOMS: atom_id res chain seq x y z
N MET A 1 -25.71 -6.31 -4.76
CA MET A 1 -25.34 -5.98 -3.36
C MET A 1 -23.86 -6.21 -3.01
N GLN A 2 -23.08 -7.03 -3.75
CA GLN A 2 -21.67 -7.33 -3.40
C GLN A 2 -20.64 -6.22 -3.70
N LYS A 3 -21.00 -5.25 -4.56
CA LYS A 3 -20.06 -4.25 -5.05
C LYS A 3 -19.56 -3.30 -3.94
N LEU A 4 -20.46 -2.77 -3.11
CA LEU A 4 -20.08 -1.88 -2.02
C LEU A 4 -19.24 -2.59 -0.94
N PRO A 5 -19.61 -3.78 -0.44
CA PRO A 5 -18.75 -4.53 0.48
C PRO A 5 -17.37 -4.88 -0.11
N ALA A 6 -17.28 -5.22 -1.40
CA ALA A 6 -15.99 -5.47 -2.05
C ALA A 6 -15.11 -4.21 -2.14
N ILE A 7 -15.73 -3.06 -2.41
CA ILE A 7 -15.08 -1.74 -2.40
C ILE A 7 -14.55 -1.42 -1.00
N LEU A 8 -15.38 -1.59 0.04
CA LEU A 8 -14.95 -1.35 1.41
C LEU A 8 -13.88 -2.34 1.85
N LEU A 9 -13.98 -3.62 1.44
CA LEU A 9 -12.96 -4.63 1.71
C LEU A 9 -11.59 -4.21 1.18
N ILE A 10 -11.49 -3.82 -0.10
CA ILE A 10 -10.17 -3.47 -0.66
C ILE A 10 -9.62 -2.18 -0.06
N GLY A 11 -10.48 -1.22 0.31
CA GLY A 11 -10.09 -0.05 1.08
C GLY A 11 -9.57 -0.40 2.47
N SER A 12 -10.26 -1.30 3.20
CA SER A 12 -9.82 -1.74 4.52
C SER A 12 -8.55 -2.57 4.48
N LEU A 13 -8.34 -3.37 3.42
CA LEU A 13 -7.07 -4.05 3.19
C LEU A 13 -5.95 -3.04 2.95
N SER A 14 -6.17 -2.04 2.09
CA SER A 14 -5.20 -0.96 1.87
C SER A 14 -4.89 -0.21 3.16
N MET A 15 -5.92 0.14 3.95
CA MET A 15 -5.77 0.78 5.25
C MET A 15 -4.97 -0.08 6.25
N LEU A 16 -5.25 -1.38 6.32
CA LEU A 16 -4.51 -2.31 7.19
C LEU A 16 -3.02 -2.30 6.84
N PHE A 17 -2.67 -2.52 5.58
CA PHE A 17 -1.28 -2.65 5.17
C PHE A 17 -0.55 -1.30 5.12
N ALA A 18 -1.25 -0.20 4.83
CA ALA A 18 -0.65 1.13 4.75
C ALA A 18 -0.42 1.76 6.13
N GLU A 19 -1.41 1.68 7.03
CA GLU A 19 -1.48 2.50 8.24
C GLU A 19 -1.32 1.70 9.52
N ILE A 20 -1.94 0.52 9.61
CA ILE A 20 -1.78 -0.34 10.79
C ILE A 20 -0.38 -0.95 10.80
N PHE A 21 0.00 -1.60 9.70
CA PHE A 21 1.32 -2.25 9.57
C PHE A 21 2.50 -1.26 9.62
N SER A 22 2.30 0.02 9.32
CA SER A 22 3.33 1.06 9.46
C SER A 22 3.40 1.63 10.87
N GLY A 23 2.36 1.40 11.68
CA GLY A 23 2.19 2.07 12.96
C GLY A 23 1.73 3.53 12.83
N ALA A 24 1.32 4.00 11.65
CA ALA A 24 0.89 5.38 11.43
C ALA A 24 -0.49 5.71 12.06
N SER A 25 -1.36 4.70 12.22
CA SER A 25 -2.68 4.90 12.85
C SER A 25 -3.02 3.77 13.82
N GLN A 26 -3.46 4.16 15.02
CA GLN A 26 -3.85 3.23 16.09
C GLN A 26 -5.30 2.76 15.89
N ALA A 27 -6.26 3.67 15.79
CA ALA A 27 -7.69 3.32 15.77
C ALA A 27 -8.45 4.12 14.69
N TRP A 28 -8.10 3.91 13.44
CA TRP A 28 -8.65 4.67 12.30
C TRP A 28 -10.18 4.57 12.17
N PHE A 29 -10.77 3.51 12.70
CA PHE A 29 -12.19 3.23 12.64
C PHE A 29 -13.03 4.06 13.63
N ILE A 30 -12.40 4.79 14.55
CA ILE A 30 -13.09 5.69 15.50
C ILE A 30 -12.56 7.14 15.44
N SER A 31 -11.38 7.37 14.85
CA SER A 31 -10.85 8.72 14.70
C SER A 31 -11.47 9.41 13.49
N GLY A 32 -11.86 10.69 13.65
CA GLY A 32 -12.36 11.51 12.54
C GLY A 32 -11.35 11.61 11.39
N TRP A 33 -10.06 11.73 11.73
CA TRP A 33 -8.95 11.68 10.78
C TRP A 33 -8.92 10.36 9.99
N GLY A 34 -9.07 9.23 10.69
CA GLY A 34 -9.09 7.91 10.10
C GLY A 34 -10.25 7.72 9.13
N LEU A 35 -11.46 8.06 9.57
CA LEU A 35 -12.69 7.83 8.82
C LEU A 35 -12.90 8.80 7.65
N LEU A 36 -12.50 10.07 7.81
CA LEU A 36 -12.82 11.14 6.85
C LEU A 36 -11.65 11.48 5.93
N LEU A 37 -10.40 11.20 6.33
CA LEU A 37 -9.23 11.52 5.53
C LEU A 37 -8.48 10.27 5.09
N THR A 38 -7.85 9.51 5.99
CA THR A 38 -6.93 8.46 5.56
C THR A 38 -7.66 7.28 4.92
N PHE A 39 -8.76 6.78 5.49
CA PHE A 39 -9.50 5.68 4.87
C PHE A 39 -10.03 6.04 3.46
N PRO A 40 -10.72 7.18 3.25
CA PRO A 40 -11.08 7.60 1.91
C PRO A 40 -9.87 7.81 1.00
N LEU A 41 -8.77 8.38 1.51
CA LEU A 41 -7.56 8.56 0.73
C LEU A 41 -7.05 7.23 0.15
N TYR A 42 -6.85 6.21 0.99
CA TYR A 42 -6.39 4.89 0.55
C TYR A 42 -7.42 4.21 -0.36
N LEU A 43 -8.69 4.21 0.04
CA LEU A 43 -9.77 3.61 -0.74
C LEU A 43 -9.82 4.18 -2.16
N PHE A 44 -9.91 5.50 -2.30
CA PHE A 44 -10.11 6.12 -3.61
C PHE A 44 -8.88 6.02 -4.50
N HIS A 45 -7.66 6.05 -3.95
CA HIS A 45 -6.44 5.80 -4.73
C HIS A 45 -6.41 4.38 -5.30
N VAL A 46 -6.68 3.37 -4.47
CA VAL A 46 -6.69 1.97 -4.92
C VAL A 46 -7.74 1.76 -6.00
N LEU A 47 -8.96 2.27 -5.80
CA LEU A 47 -10.03 2.16 -6.81
C LEU A 47 -9.67 2.88 -8.11
N PHE A 48 -9.08 4.07 -8.03
CA PHE A 48 -8.70 4.86 -9.20
C PHE A 48 -7.63 4.15 -10.02
N PHE A 49 -6.54 3.71 -9.39
CA PHE A 49 -5.45 3.04 -10.10
C PHE A 49 -5.83 1.65 -10.60
N LEU A 50 -6.60 0.87 -9.86
CA LEU A 50 -7.16 -0.38 -10.38
C LEU A 50 -8.06 -0.11 -11.58
N ASN A 51 -8.90 0.92 -11.53
CA ASN A 51 -9.75 1.25 -12.68
C ASN A 51 -8.93 1.58 -13.93
N ILE A 52 -7.82 2.32 -13.79
CA ILE A 52 -6.88 2.61 -14.87
C ILE A 52 -6.24 1.32 -15.39
N ALA A 53 -5.73 0.46 -14.50
CA ALA A 53 -5.13 -0.82 -14.85
C ALA A 53 -6.10 -1.70 -15.67
N PHE A 54 -7.35 -1.80 -15.23
CA PHE A 54 -8.40 -2.56 -15.91
C PHE A 54 -8.75 -1.98 -17.28
N LYS A 55 -9.01 -0.67 -17.36
CA LYS A 55 -9.38 -0.02 -18.63
C LYS A 55 -8.30 -0.12 -19.68
N LEU A 56 -7.04 -0.04 -19.27
CA LEU A 56 -5.89 -0.10 -20.15
C LEU A 56 -5.35 -1.52 -20.34
N LYS A 57 -5.98 -2.53 -19.72
CA LYS A 57 -5.54 -3.94 -19.73
C LYS A 57 -4.07 -4.10 -19.34
N ARG A 58 -3.64 -3.38 -18.30
CA ARG A 58 -2.26 -3.33 -17.79
C ARG A 58 -2.25 -3.57 -16.30
N ILE A 59 -2.32 -4.84 -15.94
CA ILE A 59 -2.53 -5.28 -14.56
C ILE A 59 -1.44 -6.22 -14.05
N THR A 60 -0.36 -6.45 -14.81
CA THR A 60 0.76 -7.28 -14.30
C THR A 60 1.39 -6.66 -13.05
N PRO A 61 2.07 -7.44 -12.19
CA PRO A 61 2.68 -6.89 -10.97
C PRO A 61 3.62 -5.70 -11.20
N PRO A 62 4.49 -5.69 -12.24
CA PRO A 62 5.30 -4.50 -12.57
C PRO A 62 4.46 -3.28 -12.95
N GLN A 63 3.32 -3.47 -13.63
CA GLN A 63 2.43 -2.38 -14.02
C GLN A 63 1.68 -1.81 -12.82
N LEU A 64 1.15 -2.67 -11.95
CA LEU A 64 0.55 -2.26 -10.69
C LEU A 64 1.57 -1.55 -9.80
N TYR A 65 2.83 -2.01 -9.79
CA TYR A 65 3.90 -1.34 -9.05
C TYR A 65 4.11 0.09 -9.53
N LEU A 66 4.18 0.35 -10.85
CA LEU A 66 4.30 1.71 -11.37
C LEU A 66 3.13 2.61 -10.98
N LEU A 67 1.90 2.10 -11.01
CA LEU A 67 0.73 2.85 -10.51
C LEU A 67 0.81 3.08 -8.99
N GLY A 68 1.33 2.11 -8.25
CA GLY A 68 1.62 2.23 -6.83
C GLY A 68 2.71 3.25 -6.48
N VAL A 69 3.69 3.45 -7.36
CA VAL A 69 4.69 4.52 -7.23
C VAL A 69 4.02 5.88 -7.40
N ILE A 70 3.16 6.02 -8.41
CA ILE A 70 2.34 7.23 -8.61
C ILE A 70 1.43 7.46 -7.40
N PHE A 71 0.85 6.39 -6.85
CA PHE A 71 0.11 6.47 -5.60
C PHE A 71 0.99 7.05 -4.50
N GLY A 72 2.13 6.46 -4.17
CA GLY A 72 2.98 6.94 -3.07
C GLY A 72 3.44 8.40 -3.17
N LEU A 73 3.52 8.95 -4.38
CA LEU A 73 3.84 10.37 -4.58
C LEU A 73 2.74 11.33 -4.07
N TYR A 74 1.56 10.85 -3.70
CA TYR A 74 0.54 11.66 -3.01
C TYR A 74 1.09 12.32 -1.74
N GLU A 75 2.05 11.66 -1.07
CA GLU A 75 2.67 12.10 0.18
C GLU A 75 3.43 13.44 0.03
N SER A 76 3.77 13.83 -1.19
CA SER A 76 4.29 15.19 -1.44
C SER A 76 3.19 16.24 -1.40
N TRP A 77 2.03 15.96 -2.00
CA TRP A 77 0.97 16.96 -2.17
C TRP A 77 0.01 17.04 -0.99
N ILE A 78 -0.29 15.93 -0.33
CA ILE A 78 -1.31 15.92 0.73
C ILE A 78 -0.66 16.11 2.09
N THR A 79 0.21 15.20 2.51
CA THR A 79 0.82 15.18 3.85
C THR A 79 2.15 15.95 3.93
N LYS A 80 2.79 16.20 2.78
CA LYS A 80 4.11 16.87 2.62
C LYS A 80 5.25 16.11 3.30
N VAL A 81 5.06 14.82 3.59
CA VAL A 81 6.07 13.98 4.26
C VAL A 81 7.34 13.85 3.42
N LEU A 82 7.21 13.81 2.09
CA LEU A 82 8.36 13.74 1.19
C LEU A 82 9.21 15.02 1.19
N TRP A 83 8.70 16.14 1.69
CA TRP A 83 9.40 17.42 1.74
C TRP A 83 9.89 17.77 3.15
N SER A 84 9.08 17.48 4.16
CA SER A 84 9.32 17.93 5.53
C SER A 84 9.54 16.80 6.55
N GLY A 85 9.48 15.53 6.12
CA GLY A 85 9.58 14.38 7.01
C GLY A 85 8.23 14.00 7.65
N TYR A 86 8.25 12.95 8.46
CA TYR A 86 7.05 12.43 9.13
C TYR A 86 6.38 13.47 10.06
N PHE A 87 5.18 13.13 10.52
CA PHE A 87 4.51 13.96 11.51
C PHE A 87 5.30 13.89 12.83
N ASP A 88 5.35 15.00 13.55
CA ASP A 88 6.10 15.13 14.81
C ASP A 88 7.62 14.88 14.73
N SER A 89 8.20 14.77 13.52
CA SER A 89 9.66 14.75 13.34
C SER A 89 10.21 16.17 13.16
N ASN A 90 11.49 16.37 13.52
CA ASN A 90 12.20 17.65 13.33
C ASN A 90 12.68 17.86 11.88
N GLY A 91 12.11 17.12 10.92
CA GLY A 91 12.55 17.07 9.53
C GLY A 91 12.72 15.64 9.01
N PRO A 92 13.15 15.48 7.75
CA PRO A 92 13.47 14.19 7.15
C PRO A 92 14.63 13.48 7.87
N GLY A 93 14.52 12.18 8.08
CA GLY A 93 15.41 11.38 8.94
C GLY A 93 16.89 11.41 8.52
N LEU A 94 17.16 11.49 7.22
CA LEU A 94 18.52 11.60 6.66
C LEU A 94 18.73 12.93 5.89
N GLY A 95 17.93 13.95 6.19
CA GLY A 95 17.92 15.21 5.47
C GLY A 95 17.32 15.10 4.07
N THR A 96 17.59 16.09 3.22
CA THR A 96 17.00 16.21 1.88
C THR A 96 18.03 16.26 0.76
N ILE A 97 17.72 15.65 -0.38
CA ILE A 97 18.38 15.89 -1.66
C ILE A 97 17.36 16.49 -2.62
N LEU A 98 17.68 17.63 -3.25
CA LEU A 98 16.76 18.38 -4.13
C LEU A 98 15.40 18.72 -3.47
N GLY A 99 15.39 18.91 -2.14
CA GLY A 99 14.19 19.18 -1.35
C GLY A 99 13.32 17.95 -1.05
N ILE A 100 13.82 16.74 -1.31
CA ILE A 100 13.13 15.48 -1.06
C ILE A 100 13.83 14.70 0.07
N GLY A 101 13.07 14.20 1.04
CA GLY A 101 13.56 13.38 2.15
C GLY A 101 14.25 12.11 1.66
N VAL A 102 15.53 11.95 2.03
CA VAL A 102 16.40 10.88 1.48
C VAL A 102 15.91 9.49 1.86
N SER A 103 15.41 9.32 3.09
CA SER A 103 14.97 8.01 3.59
C SER A 103 13.47 7.79 3.37
N GLU A 104 12.65 8.82 3.60
CA GLU A 104 11.20 8.77 3.43
C GLU A 104 10.80 8.46 1.99
N PHE A 105 11.50 9.04 1.01
CA PHE A 105 11.15 8.88 -0.39
C PHE A 105 11.27 7.42 -0.88
N PRO A 106 12.43 6.73 -0.81
CA PRO A 106 12.53 5.35 -1.24
C PRO A 106 11.61 4.41 -0.43
N VAL A 107 11.46 4.64 0.88
CA VAL A 107 10.57 3.82 1.71
C VAL A 107 9.11 4.02 1.28
N LEU A 108 8.60 5.24 1.23
CA LEU A 108 7.17 5.49 0.97
C LEU A 108 6.80 5.30 -0.51
N VAL A 109 7.63 5.83 -1.41
CA VAL A 109 7.32 5.91 -2.85
C VAL A 109 7.70 4.65 -3.60
N PHE A 110 8.79 3.97 -3.22
CA PHE A 110 9.25 2.76 -3.93
C PHE A 110 8.92 1.45 -3.23
N PHE A 111 8.58 1.46 -1.94
CA PHE A 111 8.21 0.24 -1.23
C PHE A 111 6.80 0.30 -0.66
N TRP A 112 6.55 1.17 0.30
CA TRP A 112 5.40 1.11 1.18
C TRP A 112 4.09 1.25 0.41
N HIS A 113 3.91 2.36 -0.31
CA HIS A 113 2.67 2.57 -1.05
C HIS A 113 2.48 1.62 -2.25
N PRO A 114 3.51 1.36 -3.08
CA PRO A 114 3.36 0.41 -4.17
C PRO A 114 3.05 -1.02 -3.72
N VAL A 115 3.74 -1.48 -2.68
CA VAL A 115 3.66 -2.88 -2.23
C VAL A 115 2.57 -3.02 -1.18
N MET A 116 2.70 -2.34 -0.05
CA MET A 116 1.81 -2.50 1.11
C MET A 116 0.46 -1.85 0.88
N SER A 117 0.41 -0.62 0.37
CA SER A 117 -0.88 0.09 0.23
C SER A 117 -1.66 -0.30 -1.04
N PHE A 118 -1.02 -0.94 -2.03
CA PHE A 118 -1.65 -1.22 -3.32
C PHE A 118 -1.59 -2.69 -3.75
N ILE A 119 -0.41 -3.25 -4.04
CA ILE A 119 -0.30 -4.61 -4.58
C ILE A 119 -0.77 -5.67 -3.58
N VAL A 120 -0.30 -5.63 -2.33
CA VAL A 120 -0.66 -6.63 -1.31
C VAL A 120 -2.18 -6.65 -1.07
N PRO A 121 -2.89 -5.51 -0.91
CA PRO A 121 -4.35 -5.48 -0.83
C PRO A 121 -5.04 -6.17 -2.01
N VAL A 122 -4.57 -5.93 -3.25
CA VAL A 122 -5.10 -6.58 -4.46
C VAL A 122 -4.90 -8.09 -4.41
N LEU A 123 -3.69 -8.54 -4.11
CA LEU A 123 -3.34 -9.95 -4.01
C LEU A 123 -4.14 -10.66 -2.91
N VAL A 124 -4.29 -10.04 -1.73
CA VAL A 124 -5.08 -10.57 -0.63
C VAL A 124 -6.57 -10.62 -1.00
N PHE A 125 -7.09 -9.62 -1.70
CA PHE A 125 -8.46 -9.64 -2.21
C PHE A 125 -8.71 -10.81 -3.18
N GLU A 126 -7.79 -11.08 -4.10
CA GLU A 126 -7.85 -12.23 -5.02
C GLU A 126 -7.79 -13.57 -4.28
N LEU A 127 -6.94 -13.68 -3.25
CA LEU A 127 -6.86 -14.87 -2.40
C LEU A 127 -8.15 -15.13 -1.62
N LEU A 128 -8.74 -14.08 -1.03
CA LEU A 128 -9.99 -14.16 -0.30
C LEU A 128 -11.15 -14.58 -1.21
N THR A 129 -11.20 -14.07 -2.43
CA THR A 129 -12.25 -14.39 -3.41
C THR A 129 -11.97 -15.65 -4.22
N ARG A 130 -10.76 -16.23 -4.11
CA ARG A 130 -10.25 -17.38 -4.87
C ARG A 130 -10.29 -17.22 -6.39
N LYS A 131 -10.37 -15.98 -6.88
CA LYS A 131 -10.40 -15.63 -8.30
C LYS A 131 -9.17 -14.76 -8.59
N ILE A 132 -8.14 -15.39 -9.15
CA ILE A 132 -6.80 -14.82 -9.29
C ILE A 132 -6.56 -14.46 -10.75
N HIS A 133 -6.05 -13.26 -11.01
CA HIS A 133 -5.60 -12.89 -12.34
C HIS A 133 -4.38 -13.70 -12.74
N ILE A 134 -4.34 -14.20 -13.99
CA ILE A 134 -3.30 -15.14 -14.44
C ILE A 134 -1.87 -14.59 -14.24
N SER A 135 -1.66 -13.28 -14.44
CA SER A 135 -0.37 -12.62 -14.22
C SER A 135 0.07 -12.52 -12.76
N HIS A 136 -0.84 -12.72 -11.80
CA HIS A 136 -0.56 -12.69 -10.36
C HIS A 136 -0.31 -14.09 -9.78
N ALA A 137 -0.73 -15.13 -10.51
CA ALA A 137 -0.67 -16.51 -10.08
C ALA A 137 0.73 -16.92 -9.57
N SER A 138 1.78 -16.51 -10.28
CA SER A 138 3.16 -16.85 -9.95
C SER A 138 3.65 -16.22 -8.65
N ILE A 139 3.13 -15.06 -8.25
CA ILE A 139 3.46 -14.44 -6.96
C ILE A 139 2.81 -15.23 -5.82
N LEU A 140 1.56 -15.65 -6.03
CA LEU A 140 0.72 -16.35 -5.06
C LEU A 140 1.05 -17.84 -4.90
N THR A 141 1.89 -18.42 -5.76
CA THR A 141 2.36 -19.81 -5.61
C THR A 141 3.12 -19.99 -4.31
N LYS A 142 2.71 -20.98 -3.52
CA LYS A 142 3.31 -21.34 -2.24
C LYS A 142 4.64 -22.05 -2.46
N THR A 143 5.69 -21.50 -1.86
CA THR A 143 7.01 -22.15 -1.79
C THR A 143 7.58 -21.94 -0.41
N THR A 144 8.45 -22.83 0.07
CA THR A 144 9.07 -22.70 1.39
C THR A 144 9.80 -21.36 1.54
N ARG A 145 10.55 -20.95 0.51
CA ARG A 145 11.28 -19.68 0.50
C ARG A 145 10.37 -18.48 0.61
N LYS A 146 9.29 -18.41 -0.18
CA LYS A 146 8.34 -17.29 -0.11
C LYS A 146 7.60 -17.26 1.23
N THR A 147 7.19 -18.41 1.75
CA THR A 147 6.52 -18.50 3.05
C THR A 147 7.43 -18.01 4.16
N ALA A 148 8.71 -18.42 4.16
CA ALA A 148 9.69 -17.93 5.12
C ALA A 148 9.87 -16.42 5.03
N LEU A 149 9.99 -15.86 3.81
CA LEU A 149 10.08 -14.41 3.61
C LEU A 149 8.85 -13.67 4.13
N ILE A 150 7.63 -14.17 3.86
CA ILE A 150 6.38 -13.57 4.39
C ILE A 150 6.39 -13.58 5.92
N VAL A 151 6.76 -14.70 6.54
CA VAL A 151 6.80 -14.81 8.01
C VAL A 151 7.84 -13.85 8.61
N ILE A 152 9.04 -13.78 8.03
CA ILE A 152 10.08 -12.83 8.46
C ILE A 152 9.57 -11.39 8.33
N SER A 153 8.96 -11.04 7.19
CA SER A 153 8.37 -9.71 6.99
C SER A 153 7.28 -9.40 8.01
N ILE A 154 6.38 -10.35 8.32
CA ILE A 154 5.35 -10.16 9.35
C ILE A 154 5.98 -9.90 10.71
N VAL A 155 6.98 -10.69 11.11
CA VAL A 155 7.66 -10.52 12.41
C VAL A 155 8.35 -9.16 12.49
N SER A 156 9.01 -8.72 11.42
CA SER A 156 9.61 -7.38 11.33
C SER A 156 8.56 -6.27 11.41
N LEU A 157 7.46 -6.39 10.66
CA LEU A 157 6.40 -5.38 10.59
C LEU A 157 5.60 -5.30 11.90
N SER A 158 5.51 -6.37 12.67
CA SER A 158 4.94 -6.35 14.03
C SER A 158 5.66 -5.36 14.96
N ALA A 159 6.95 -5.08 14.74
CA ALA A 159 7.67 -4.05 15.47
C ALA A 159 7.15 -2.62 15.15
N PHE A 160 6.74 -2.37 13.90
CA PHE A 160 6.13 -1.10 13.47
C PHE A 160 4.76 -0.91 14.13
N ILE A 161 3.91 -1.94 14.10
CA ILE A 161 2.60 -1.93 14.77
C ILE A 161 2.77 -1.61 16.25
N ALA A 162 3.67 -2.33 16.93
CA ALA A 162 3.95 -2.13 18.35
C ALA A 162 4.46 -0.72 18.63
N ASN A 163 5.43 -0.22 17.85
CA ASN A 163 6.00 1.11 18.04
C ASN A 163 4.98 2.24 17.81
N GLY A 164 4.19 2.16 16.75
CA GLY A 164 3.12 3.13 16.46
C GLY A 164 2.05 3.21 17.55
N ASN A 165 1.87 2.12 18.28
CA ASN A 165 1.02 2.03 19.47
C ASN A 165 1.78 2.27 20.78
N LYS A 166 2.96 2.89 20.73
CA LYS A 166 3.82 3.22 21.89
C LYS A 166 4.12 2.00 22.77
N PHE A 167 4.26 0.83 22.16
CA PHE A 167 4.43 -0.48 22.79
C PHE A 167 3.32 -0.84 23.80
N ASN A 168 2.14 -0.23 23.69
CA ASN A 168 1.00 -0.56 24.52
C ASN A 168 0.29 -1.80 23.96
N LEU A 169 0.22 -2.86 24.77
CA LEU A 169 -0.37 -4.14 24.39
C LEU A 169 -1.85 -4.00 23.99
N LEU A 170 -2.64 -3.28 24.79
CA LEU A 170 -4.07 -3.12 24.56
C LEU A 170 -4.33 -2.33 23.28
N SER A 171 -3.67 -1.18 23.11
CA SER A 171 -3.78 -0.33 21.92
C SER A 171 -3.38 -1.10 20.66
N SER A 172 -2.25 -1.82 20.69
CA SER A 172 -1.77 -2.61 19.55
C SER A 172 -2.78 -3.69 19.13
N ASN A 173 -3.37 -4.39 20.10
CA ASN A 173 -4.38 -5.42 19.82
C ASN A 173 -5.70 -4.81 19.33
N ILE A 174 -6.17 -3.72 19.93
CA ILE A 174 -7.38 -3.03 19.45
C ILE A 174 -7.20 -2.58 18.01
N SER A 175 -6.06 -1.96 17.71
CA SER A 175 -5.68 -1.50 16.37
C SER A 175 -5.77 -2.62 15.33
N LEU A 176 -5.10 -3.73 15.61
CA LEU A 176 -4.99 -4.86 14.69
C LEU A 176 -6.28 -5.68 14.62
N VAL A 177 -6.79 -6.16 15.76
CA VAL A 177 -7.93 -7.09 15.83
C VAL A 177 -9.21 -6.45 15.33
N VAL A 178 -9.51 -5.19 15.70
CA VAL A 178 -10.73 -4.53 15.22
C VAL A 178 -10.67 -4.30 13.71
N THR A 179 -9.51 -3.90 13.17
CA THR A 179 -9.31 -3.77 11.71
C THR A 179 -9.52 -5.11 11.01
N LEU A 180 -8.99 -6.21 11.56
CA LEU A 180 -9.19 -7.56 11.02
C LEU A 180 -10.67 -8.00 11.08
N VAL A 181 -11.39 -7.67 12.16
CA VAL A 181 -12.83 -7.93 12.26
C VAL A 181 -13.61 -7.17 11.19
N ILE A 182 -13.30 -5.89 10.97
CA ILE A 182 -13.91 -5.09 9.89
C ILE A 182 -13.67 -5.73 8.52
N ILE A 183 -12.43 -6.17 8.25
CA ILE A 183 -12.08 -6.89 7.02
C ILE A 183 -12.87 -8.19 6.89
N LEU A 184 -13.00 -8.99 7.95
CA LEU A 184 -13.77 -10.23 7.96
C LEU A 184 -15.26 -9.98 7.68
N VAL A 185 -15.83 -8.91 8.24
CA VAL A 185 -17.21 -8.50 7.97
C VAL A 185 -17.38 -8.18 6.49
N PHE A 186 -16.55 -7.29 5.91
CA PHE A 186 -16.68 -6.95 4.50
C PHE A 186 -16.42 -8.14 3.58
N TYR A 187 -15.44 -8.99 3.90
CA TYR A 187 -15.18 -10.24 3.20
C TYR A 187 -16.40 -11.16 3.21
N SER A 188 -17.06 -11.35 4.36
CA SER A 188 -18.24 -12.21 4.46
C SER A 188 -19.37 -11.79 3.51
N LEU A 189 -19.48 -10.47 3.25
CA LEU A 189 -20.47 -9.86 2.36
C LEU A 189 -20.03 -9.80 0.89
N SER A 190 -18.76 -10.07 0.59
CA SER A 190 -18.18 -9.94 -0.76
C SER A 190 -17.58 -11.23 -1.33
N ARG A 191 -17.81 -12.40 -0.72
CA ARG A 191 -17.16 -13.68 -1.08
C ARG A 191 -17.22 -14.09 -2.55
N ARG A 192 -18.26 -13.67 -3.30
CA ARG A 192 -18.41 -14.02 -4.73
C ARG A 192 -17.89 -12.95 -5.69
N ALA A 193 -17.41 -11.81 -5.17
CA ALA A 193 -16.82 -10.76 -5.98
C ALA A 193 -15.51 -11.23 -6.64
N ASP A 194 -15.06 -10.49 -7.63
CA ASP A 194 -13.72 -10.57 -8.24
C ASP A 194 -13.24 -9.16 -8.55
N LEU A 195 -12.02 -9.04 -9.07
CA LEU A 195 -11.46 -7.75 -9.43
C LEU A 195 -12.29 -6.98 -10.48
N GLY A 196 -13.14 -7.66 -11.25
CA GLY A 196 -14.03 -7.02 -12.23
C GLY A 196 -15.00 -6.01 -11.60
N VAL A 197 -15.31 -6.13 -10.30
CA VAL A 197 -16.16 -5.17 -9.58
C VAL A 197 -15.56 -3.76 -9.53
N PHE A 198 -14.25 -3.63 -9.71
CA PHE A 198 -13.51 -2.36 -9.72
C PHE A 198 -13.42 -1.73 -11.12
N ASN A 199 -13.99 -2.36 -12.15
CA ASN A 199 -14.19 -1.72 -13.45
C ASN A 199 -15.41 -0.78 -13.42
N PHE A 200 -15.18 0.43 -12.93
CA PHE A 200 -16.10 1.55 -13.07
C PHE A 200 -16.13 2.05 -14.51
N GLY A 201 -17.35 2.15 -15.08
CA GLY A 201 -17.60 2.85 -16.33
C GLY A 201 -17.24 4.34 -16.25
N ARG A 202 -17.49 5.09 -17.35
CA ARG A 202 -17.10 6.50 -17.48
C ARG A 202 -17.56 7.38 -16.30
N ARG A 203 -18.83 7.28 -15.90
CA ARG A 203 -19.39 8.08 -14.80
C ARG A 203 -18.73 7.80 -13.46
N GLY A 204 -18.56 6.52 -13.11
CA GLY A 204 -17.91 6.13 -11.85
C GLY A 204 -16.45 6.58 -11.79
N PHE A 205 -15.72 6.48 -12.90
CA PHE A 205 -14.34 6.96 -12.96
C PHE A 205 -14.23 8.48 -12.86
N ILE A 206 -15.14 9.24 -13.47
CA ILE A 206 -15.21 10.70 -13.30
C ILE A 206 -15.44 11.04 -11.82
N ALA A 207 -16.38 10.37 -11.16
CA ALA A 207 -16.65 10.60 -9.73
C ALA A 207 -15.43 10.30 -8.86
N LEU A 208 -14.73 9.18 -9.09
CA LEU A 208 -13.48 8.84 -8.39
C LEU A 208 -12.40 9.92 -8.63
N SER A 209 -12.27 10.39 -9.87
CA SER A 209 -11.27 11.40 -10.25
C SER A 209 -11.55 12.75 -9.59
N LEU A 210 -12.81 13.19 -9.60
CA LEU A 210 -13.22 14.44 -8.97
C LEU A 210 -13.01 14.40 -7.46
N TYR A 211 -13.35 13.26 -6.82
CA TYR A 211 -13.13 13.09 -5.39
C TYR A 211 -11.64 13.11 -5.03
N LEU A 212 -10.79 12.40 -5.77
CA LEU A 212 -9.34 12.46 -5.57
C LEU A 212 -8.79 13.87 -5.82
N ALA A 213 -9.20 14.54 -6.90
CA ALA A 213 -8.77 15.92 -7.15
C ALA A 213 -9.15 16.85 -6.00
N LEU A 214 -10.36 16.70 -5.45
CA LEU A 214 -10.79 17.45 -4.27
C LEU A 214 -9.92 17.12 -3.05
N LEU A 215 -9.62 15.85 -2.78
CA LEU A 215 -8.71 15.46 -1.70
C LEU A 215 -7.31 16.06 -1.86
N TYR A 216 -6.76 16.07 -3.07
CA TYR A 216 -5.46 16.69 -3.34
C TYR A 216 -5.49 18.19 -3.15
N ILE A 217 -6.51 18.89 -3.65
CA ILE A 217 -6.64 20.35 -3.51
C ILE A 217 -6.81 20.72 -2.04
N LEU A 218 -7.75 20.07 -1.35
CA LEU A 218 -8.03 20.36 0.06
C LEU A 218 -6.84 19.98 0.94
N GLY A 219 -6.26 18.80 0.71
CA GLY A 219 -5.06 18.35 1.41
C GLY A 219 -3.88 19.30 1.16
N PHE A 220 -3.62 19.69 -0.08
CA PHE A 220 -2.52 20.60 -0.40
C PHE A 220 -2.66 21.94 0.30
N LEU A 221 -3.84 22.58 0.23
CA LEU A 221 -4.06 23.93 0.72
C LEU A 221 -4.28 24.02 2.24
N PHE A 222 -4.96 23.05 2.84
CA PHE A 222 -5.42 23.16 4.23
C PHE A 222 -4.68 22.26 5.21
N LEU A 223 -4.07 21.16 4.74
CA LEU A 223 -3.31 20.27 5.63
C LEU A 223 -1.84 20.67 5.66
N LEU A 224 -1.37 21.18 6.80
CA LEU A 224 0.03 21.56 7.03
C LEU A 224 0.59 22.47 5.92
N PRO A 225 -0.07 23.61 5.59
CA PRO A 225 0.37 24.50 4.53
C PRO A 225 1.78 25.07 4.76
N GLU A 226 2.22 25.15 6.01
CA GLU A 226 3.57 25.58 6.40
C GLU A 226 4.68 24.63 5.90
N ARG A 227 4.33 23.39 5.53
CA ARG A 227 5.26 22.39 4.98
C ARG A 227 5.42 22.48 3.45
N ILE A 228 4.76 23.43 2.81
CA ILE A 228 4.84 23.63 1.36
C ILE A 228 6.21 24.25 1.01
N PRO A 229 6.99 23.64 0.08
CA PRO A 229 8.29 24.17 -0.29
C PRO A 229 8.21 25.54 -0.95
N ASN A 230 9.16 26.40 -0.61
CA ASN A 230 9.30 27.74 -1.18
C ASN A 230 10.25 27.79 -2.39
N THR A 231 10.81 26.65 -2.82
CA THR A 231 11.74 26.55 -3.94
C THR A 231 11.23 25.59 -5.01
N LEU A 232 11.64 25.80 -6.27
CA LEU A 232 11.17 25.02 -7.40
C LEU A 232 11.68 23.56 -7.41
N ALA A 233 12.87 23.31 -6.86
CA ALA A 233 13.55 22.01 -6.94
C ALA A 233 12.71 20.82 -6.42
N PRO A 234 12.09 20.87 -5.22
CA PRO A 234 11.23 19.78 -4.75
C PRO A 234 10.04 19.49 -5.68
N TYR A 235 9.39 20.51 -6.24
CA TYR A 235 8.30 20.32 -7.19
C TYR A 235 8.79 19.66 -8.49
N ALA A 236 9.88 20.17 -9.06
CA ALA A 236 10.47 19.61 -10.28
C ALA A 236 10.85 18.13 -10.10
N THR A 237 11.45 17.79 -8.96
CA THR A 237 11.81 16.41 -8.62
C THR A 237 10.58 15.51 -8.55
N ILE A 238 9.55 15.91 -7.80
CA ILE A 238 8.29 15.14 -7.70
C ILE A 238 7.65 14.97 -9.07
N ILE A 239 7.58 16.02 -9.89
CA ILE A 239 6.99 15.94 -11.24
C ILE A 239 7.75 14.95 -12.12
N VAL A 240 9.08 14.94 -12.10
CA VAL A 240 9.89 13.94 -12.84
C VAL A 240 9.54 12.53 -12.38
N PHE A 241 9.40 12.31 -11.07
CA PHE A 241 9.00 11.01 -10.52
C PHE A 241 7.54 10.64 -10.79
N TYR A 242 6.65 11.57 -11.12
CA TYR A 242 5.34 11.26 -11.72
C TYR A 242 5.48 10.84 -13.18
N LEU A 243 6.22 11.62 -13.98
CA LEU A 243 6.33 11.41 -15.42
C LEU A 243 6.98 10.07 -15.76
N LEU A 244 8.04 9.67 -15.06
CA LEU A 244 8.77 8.44 -15.31
C LEU A 244 7.88 7.17 -15.25
N PRO A 245 7.18 6.85 -14.14
CA PRO A 245 6.29 5.70 -14.07
C PRO A 245 5.09 5.83 -15.01
N ILE A 246 4.55 7.04 -15.25
CA ILE A 246 3.47 7.25 -16.24
C ILE A 246 3.94 6.84 -17.64
N LEU A 247 5.13 7.28 -18.05
CA LEU A 247 5.69 6.95 -19.36
C LEU A 247 5.99 5.46 -19.50
N LEU A 248 6.59 4.85 -18.48
CA LEU A 248 6.87 3.40 -18.45
C LEU A 248 5.57 2.59 -18.51
N PHE A 249 4.56 2.98 -17.73
CA PHE A 249 3.25 2.33 -17.71
C PHE A 249 2.56 2.48 -19.09
N LYS A 250 2.61 3.66 -19.71
CA LYS A 250 2.05 3.89 -21.05
C LYS A 250 2.74 3.06 -22.13
N LYS A 251 4.05 2.82 -22.02
CA LYS A 251 4.82 1.99 -22.96
C LYS A 251 4.68 0.48 -22.71
N SER A 252 4.23 0.07 -21.52
CA SER A 252 4.07 -1.35 -21.19
C SER A 252 2.98 -2.03 -22.05
N LYS A 253 3.20 -3.30 -22.37
CA LYS A 253 2.29 -4.13 -23.17
C LYS A 253 0.97 -4.41 -22.42
N THR A 254 -0.12 -4.53 -23.16
CA THR A 254 -1.37 -5.02 -22.59
C THR A 254 -1.24 -6.48 -22.18
N THR A 255 -2.12 -6.94 -21.30
CA THR A 255 -2.16 -8.32 -20.80
C THR A 255 -3.57 -8.86 -20.95
N ASP A 256 -3.68 -10.19 -21.00
CA ASP A 256 -4.97 -10.87 -20.91
C ASP A 256 -5.65 -10.53 -19.57
N MET A 257 -6.97 -10.40 -19.57
CA MET A 257 -7.77 -10.12 -18.39
C MET A 257 -8.37 -11.39 -17.77
N GLU A 258 -7.85 -12.56 -18.15
CA GLU A 258 -8.30 -13.87 -17.70
C GLU A 258 -8.07 -14.07 -16.19
N LEU A 259 -9.11 -14.59 -15.54
CA LEU A 259 -9.08 -15.02 -14.15
C LEU A 259 -9.06 -16.54 -14.09
N ILE A 260 -8.21 -17.07 -13.22
CA ILE A 260 -8.13 -18.49 -12.90
C ILE A 260 -8.63 -18.75 -11.48
N ALA A 261 -9.18 -19.93 -11.25
CA ALA A 261 -9.51 -20.38 -9.90
C ALA A 261 -8.24 -20.70 -9.12
N ALA A 262 -8.21 -20.36 -7.83
CA ALA A 262 -7.09 -20.71 -6.96
C ALA A 262 -7.03 -22.22 -6.69
N ASP A 263 -6.03 -22.91 -7.26
CA ASP A 263 -5.69 -24.30 -6.93
C ASP A 263 -4.90 -24.45 -5.60
N GLU A 264 -4.63 -25.69 -5.21
CA GLU A 264 -3.94 -26.06 -3.97
C GLU A 264 -2.45 -25.65 -3.92
N SER A 265 -1.84 -25.33 -5.06
CA SER A 265 -0.43 -24.90 -5.12
C SER A 265 -0.24 -23.44 -4.68
N ARG A 266 -1.34 -22.69 -4.53
CA ARG A 266 -1.34 -21.27 -4.15
C ARG A 266 -1.68 -21.10 -2.67
N TYR A 267 -1.31 -19.94 -2.12
CA TYR A 267 -1.78 -19.58 -0.79
C TYR A 267 -3.31 -19.59 -0.72
N SER A 268 -3.82 -19.89 0.46
CA SER A 268 -5.25 -20.04 0.72
C SER A 268 -5.70 -19.16 1.88
N ILE A 269 -7.00 -19.11 2.12
CA ILE A 269 -7.57 -18.45 3.31
C ILE A 269 -6.99 -19.04 4.59
N ARG A 270 -6.68 -20.35 4.63
CA ARG A 270 -6.04 -21.00 5.77
C ARG A 270 -4.65 -20.40 6.04
N ASP A 271 -3.87 -20.15 5.00
CA ASP A 271 -2.56 -19.53 5.14
C ASP A 271 -2.69 -18.08 5.63
N LEU A 272 -3.67 -17.32 5.12
CA LEU A 272 -3.97 -15.97 5.61
C LEU A 272 -4.36 -15.97 7.11
N CYS A 273 -5.15 -16.95 7.56
CA CYS A 273 -5.45 -17.11 8.99
C CYS A 273 -4.19 -17.40 9.82
N ILE A 274 -3.29 -18.26 9.32
CA ILE A 274 -2.01 -18.55 9.98
C ILE A 274 -1.16 -17.28 10.06
N PHE A 275 -1.02 -16.53 8.96
CA PHE A 275 -0.29 -15.26 8.94
C PHE A 275 -0.90 -14.22 9.90
N THR A 276 -2.23 -14.19 10.01
CA THR A 276 -2.93 -13.32 10.96
C THR A 276 -2.59 -13.68 12.41
N ILE A 277 -2.64 -14.97 12.76
CA ILE A 277 -2.26 -15.45 14.10
C ILE A 277 -0.79 -15.10 14.40
N ILE A 278 0.11 -15.34 13.44
CA ILE A 278 1.53 -14.99 13.58
C ILE A 278 1.68 -13.48 13.79
N THR A 279 0.94 -12.64 13.06
CA THR A 279 1.00 -11.18 13.21
C THR A 279 0.59 -10.74 14.62
N ILE A 280 -0.52 -11.27 15.14
CA ILE A 280 -1.01 -10.95 16.50
C ILE A 280 0.03 -11.38 17.55
N VAL A 281 0.51 -12.63 17.47
CA VAL A 281 1.51 -13.15 18.40
C VAL A 281 2.80 -12.34 18.33
N ALA A 282 3.32 -12.08 17.13
CA ALA A 282 4.53 -11.30 16.93
C ALA A 282 4.37 -9.84 17.39
N THR A 283 3.20 -9.23 17.23
CA THR A 283 2.91 -7.88 17.74
C THR A 283 2.95 -7.87 19.27
N ASN A 284 2.33 -8.85 19.92
CA ASN A 284 2.36 -8.98 21.37
C ASN A 284 3.79 -9.18 21.88
N LEU A 285 4.56 -10.07 21.26
CA LEU A 285 5.98 -10.23 21.58
C LEU A 285 6.75 -8.93 21.36
N ALA A 286 6.48 -8.21 20.28
CA ALA A 286 7.14 -6.94 19.99
C ALA A 286 6.82 -5.86 21.04
N THR A 287 5.61 -5.83 21.59
CA THR A 287 5.26 -4.93 22.70
C THR A 287 5.97 -5.29 24.00
N ILE A 288 6.07 -6.59 24.32
CA ILE A 288 6.75 -7.09 25.54
C ILE A 288 8.25 -6.82 25.47
N PHE A 289 8.88 -7.08 24.32
CA PHE A 289 10.31 -6.92 24.10
C PHE A 289 10.64 -5.59 23.41
N SER A 290 10.08 -4.48 23.89
CA SER A 290 10.11 -3.16 23.23
C SER A 290 11.52 -2.70 22.81
N LYS A 291 12.56 -2.92 23.63
CA LYS A 291 13.94 -2.56 23.29
C LYS A 291 14.46 -3.31 22.06
N ILE A 292 14.20 -4.62 21.97
CA ILE A 292 14.59 -5.44 20.82
C ILE A 292 13.78 -5.01 19.60
N SER A 293 12.48 -4.79 19.78
CA SER A 293 11.58 -4.33 18.72
C SER A 293 11.99 -3.00 18.12
N SER A 294 12.46 -2.05 18.93
CA SER A 294 13.00 -0.78 18.41
C SER A 294 14.21 -1.00 17.51
N VAL A 295 15.11 -1.93 17.85
CA VAL A 295 16.26 -2.29 16.99
C VAL A 295 15.76 -2.95 15.70
N VAL A 296 14.83 -3.90 15.81
CA VAL A 296 14.24 -4.58 14.64
C VAL A 296 13.56 -3.57 13.72
N LEU A 297 12.82 -2.60 14.26
CA LEU A 297 12.17 -1.54 13.51
C LEU A 297 13.20 -0.71 12.74
N THR A 298 14.23 -0.20 13.41
CA THR A 298 15.26 0.62 12.76
C THR A 298 15.98 -0.14 11.66
N VAL A 299 16.40 -1.38 11.92
CA VAL A 299 17.07 -2.22 10.92
C VAL A 299 16.13 -2.52 9.75
N SER A 300 14.88 -2.85 10.03
CA SER A 300 13.88 -3.14 8.99
C SER A 300 13.61 -1.90 8.15
N TYR A 301 13.49 -0.71 8.74
CA TYR A 301 13.29 0.55 8.02
C TYR A 301 14.44 0.83 7.05
N LEU A 302 15.70 0.67 7.50
CA LEU A 302 16.87 0.82 6.63
C LEU A 302 16.90 -0.23 5.51
N ILE A 303 16.53 -1.48 5.80
CA ILE A 303 16.41 -2.52 4.76
C ILE A 303 15.35 -2.12 3.72
N LEU A 304 14.21 -1.58 4.15
CA LEU A 304 13.13 -1.17 3.25
C LEU A 304 13.54 -0.02 2.32
N GLU A 305 14.40 0.89 2.77
CA GLU A 305 14.98 1.94 1.93
C GLU A 305 15.75 1.32 0.74
N PHE A 306 16.67 0.38 1.01
CA PHE A 306 17.42 -0.31 -0.05
C PHE A 306 16.53 -1.19 -0.92
N VAL A 307 15.61 -1.96 -0.31
CA VAL A 307 14.70 -2.83 -1.04
C VAL A 307 13.79 -2.02 -1.96
N GLY A 308 13.30 -0.86 -1.53
CA GLY A 308 12.52 0.06 -2.35
C GLY A 308 13.27 0.47 -3.62
N ILE A 309 14.51 0.94 -3.48
CA ILE A 309 15.36 1.32 -4.62
C ILE A 309 15.58 0.13 -5.57
N ILE A 310 15.93 -1.04 -5.04
CA ILE A 310 16.17 -2.25 -5.83
C ILE A 310 14.90 -2.66 -6.59
N LEU A 311 13.74 -2.64 -5.95
CA LEU A 311 12.46 -2.95 -6.59
C LEU A 311 12.14 -1.99 -7.72
N PHE A 312 12.35 -0.69 -7.51
CA PHE A 312 12.11 0.31 -8.54
C PHE A 312 12.99 0.07 -9.77
N ILE A 313 14.30 -0.10 -9.56
CA ILE A 313 15.26 -0.39 -10.64
C ILE A 313 14.89 -1.69 -11.36
N TYR A 314 14.56 -2.75 -10.62
CA TYR A 314 14.16 -4.04 -11.19
C TYR A 314 12.91 -3.92 -12.06
N VAL A 315 11.89 -3.17 -11.62
CA VAL A 315 10.66 -2.96 -12.39
C VAL A 315 10.93 -2.13 -13.64
N VAL A 316 11.71 -1.06 -13.54
CA VAL A 316 12.12 -0.25 -14.70
C VAL A 316 12.83 -1.14 -15.73
N TYR A 317 13.83 -1.92 -15.30
CA TYR A 317 14.56 -2.85 -16.15
C TYR A 317 13.64 -3.85 -16.84
N LYS A 318 12.73 -4.48 -16.08
CA LYS A 318 11.78 -5.48 -16.60
C LYS A 318 10.84 -4.88 -17.64
N ILE A 319 10.32 -3.67 -17.42
CA ILE A 319 9.45 -2.99 -18.38
C ILE A 319 10.23 -2.63 -19.65
N LEU A 320 11.43 -2.08 -19.53
CA LEU A 320 12.26 -1.72 -20.68
C LEU A 320 12.64 -2.94 -21.53
N ASN A 321 12.97 -4.08 -20.92
CA ASN A 321 13.26 -5.31 -21.66
C ASN A 321 12.01 -5.86 -22.37
N ASN A 322 10.86 -5.82 -21.72
CA ASN A 322 9.61 -6.25 -22.34
C ASN A 322 9.16 -5.37 -23.51
N ILE A 323 9.58 -4.10 -23.55
CA ILE A 323 9.33 -3.18 -24.68
C ILE A 323 10.23 -3.49 -25.88
N LYS A 324 11.45 -3.99 -25.65
CA LYS A 324 12.41 -4.33 -26.71
C LYS A 324 12.11 -5.66 -27.40
N SER A 325 11.51 -6.60 -26.67
CA SER A 325 10.94 -7.85 -27.21
C SER A 325 9.62 -7.58 -27.92
#